data_AF-A0A519K7Y0-F1
#
_entry.id   AF-A0A519K7Y0-F1
#
_cell.length_a   1.000
_cell.length_b   1.000
_cell.length_c   1.000
_cell.angle_alpha   90.00
_cell.angle_beta   90.00
_cell.angle_gamma   90.00
#
_symmetry.space_group_name_H-M   'P 1'
#
loop_
_entity.id
_entity.type
_entity.pdbx_description
1 polymer ?
#
loop_
_entity_poly.entity_id
_entity_poly.type
_entity_poly.pdbx_seq_one_letter_code
_entity_poly.pdbx_strand_id
1 'polypeptide(L)'
;MKTLDKIPTGKLERTGSLLKAGAKVGVNYLKYYGNKITKDEDAARKILNEDNATDIYDSLKELKGSALKVAQMLSMEKNILPQAYVEKFSLSQFSVPPLSGALVKKTFRKYFGKNPEDMFDEFSTESVNAASIG
;
A
#
# COMPACT_ATOMS: atom_id res chain seq x y z
N MET A 1 -11.84 4.13 -8.72
CA MET A 1 -10.65 3.67 -7.96
C MET A 1 -10.20 2.33 -8.52
N LYS A 2 -8.89 2.04 -8.61
CA LYS A 2 -8.41 0.70 -9.01
C LYS A 2 -8.66 -0.29 -7.86
N THR A 3 -9.46 -1.31 -8.10
CA THR A 3 -9.70 -2.43 -7.17
C THR A 3 -8.52 -3.40 -7.20
N LEU A 4 -8.27 -4.08 -6.09
CA LEU A 4 -7.26 -5.15 -6.04
C LEU A 4 -7.93 -6.51 -6.26
N ASP A 5 -7.48 -7.24 -7.27
CA ASP A 5 -8.05 -8.55 -7.64
C ASP A 5 -7.47 -9.71 -6.83
N LYS A 6 -6.34 -9.50 -6.14
CA LYS A 6 -5.67 -10.52 -5.32
C LYS A 6 -4.94 -9.88 -4.15
N ILE A 7 -5.07 -10.48 -2.96
CA ILE A 7 -4.22 -10.19 -1.81
C ILE A 7 -3.06 -11.21 -1.84
N PRO A 8 -1.79 -10.78 -1.80
CA PRO A 8 -0.67 -11.70 -1.75
C PRO A 8 -0.65 -12.44 -0.40
N THR A 9 -1.03 -13.73 -0.42
CA THR A 9 -1.07 -14.59 0.76
C THR A 9 0.14 -15.51 0.85
N GLY A 10 0.81 -15.79 -0.27
CA GLY A 10 1.96 -16.70 -0.32
C GLY A 10 3.27 -16.05 0.13
N LYS A 11 4.11 -16.79 0.86
CA LYS A 11 5.44 -16.31 1.31
C LYS A 11 6.29 -15.79 0.13
N LEU A 12 6.29 -16.50 -1.00
CA LEU A 12 7.05 -16.13 -2.20
C LEU A 12 6.54 -14.84 -2.86
N GLU A 13 5.22 -14.66 -2.95
CA GLU A 13 4.62 -13.45 -3.53
C GLU A 13 4.96 -12.21 -2.69
N ARG A 14 4.87 -12.34 -1.35
CA ARG A 14 5.23 -11.26 -0.43
C ARG A 14 6.72 -10.93 -0.48
N THR A 15 7.59 -11.93 -0.58
CA THR A 15 9.04 -11.72 -0.81
C THR A 15 9.29 -11.00 -2.14
N GLY A 16 8.55 -11.35 -3.20
CA GLY A 16 8.64 -10.68 -4.49
C GLY A 16 8.32 -9.19 -4.41
N SER A 17 7.25 -8.80 -3.72
CA SER A 17 6.89 -7.39 -3.53
C SER A 17 7.95 -6.63 -2.72
N LEU A 18 8.58 -7.26 -1.71
CA LEU A 18 9.68 -6.67 -0.94
C LEU A 18 10.96 -6.50 -1.78
N LEU A 19 11.32 -7.51 -2.58
CA LEU A 19 12.47 -7.42 -3.50
C LEU A 19 12.26 -6.30 -4.53
N LYS A 20 11.05 -6.18 -5.08
CA LYS A 20 10.68 -5.09 -5.98
C LYS A 20 10.82 -3.72 -5.31
N ALA A 21 10.41 -3.59 -4.05
CA ALA A 21 10.59 -2.37 -3.27
C ALA A 21 12.07 -2.01 -3.11
N GLY A 22 12.91 -2.99 -2.71
CA GLY A 22 14.34 -2.80 -2.55
C GLY A 22 15.03 -2.38 -3.86
N ALA A 23 14.67 -3.01 -4.98
CA ALA A 23 15.18 -2.64 -6.30
C ALA A 23 14.81 -1.20 -6.68
N LYS A 24 13.55 -0.79 -6.46
CA LYS A 24 13.09 0.59 -6.71
C LYS A 24 13.85 1.63 -5.88
N VAL A 25 14.00 1.38 -4.57
CA VAL A 25 14.80 2.26 -3.69
C VAL A 25 16.23 2.36 -4.18
N GLY A 26 16.85 1.24 -4.59
CA GLY A 26 18.19 1.24 -5.18
C GLY A 26 18.28 2.12 -6.44
N VAL A 27 17.30 2.01 -7.35
CA VAL A 27 17.21 2.87 -8.55
C VAL A 27 17.07 4.34 -8.17
N ASN A 28 16.28 4.68 -7.15
CA ASN A 28 16.11 6.06 -6.70
C ASN A 28 17.42 6.63 -6.13
N TYR A 29 18.23 5.84 -5.43
CA TYR A 29 19.57 6.25 -5.02
C TYR A 29 20.51 6.50 -6.21
N LEU A 30 20.46 5.66 -7.25
CA LEU A 30 21.21 5.92 -8.49
C LEU A 30 20.77 7.24 -9.14
N LYS A 31 19.46 7.48 -9.24
CA LYS A 31 18.92 8.77 -9.70
C LYS A 31 19.38 9.93 -8.83
N TYR A 32 19.44 9.77 -7.52
CA TYR A 32 19.91 10.80 -6.60
C TYR A 32 21.35 11.21 -6.90
N TYR A 33 22.26 10.25 -7.12
CA TYR A 33 23.63 10.58 -7.49
C TYR A 33 23.71 11.32 -8.84
N GLY A 34 22.90 10.94 -9.82
CA GLY A 34 22.78 11.68 -11.08
C GLY A 34 22.21 13.10 -10.90
N ASN A 35 21.17 13.23 -10.08
CA ASN A 35 20.55 14.51 -9.76
C ASN A 35 21.51 15.42 -8.99
N LYS A 36 22.34 14.89 -8.08
CA LYS A 36 23.34 15.67 -7.31
C LYS A 36 24.42 16.29 -8.21
N ILE A 37 24.65 15.73 -9.40
CA ILE A 37 25.59 16.28 -10.39
C ILE A 37 24.98 17.48 -11.14
N THR A 38 23.65 17.48 -11.32
CA THR A 38 22.95 18.45 -12.17
C THR A 38 22.12 19.47 -11.40
N LYS A 39 21.82 19.20 -10.13
CA LYS A 39 20.96 19.99 -9.23
C LYS A 39 21.65 20.19 -7.90
N ASP A 40 21.17 21.18 -7.15
CA ASP A 40 21.56 21.38 -5.76
C ASP A 40 21.28 20.14 -4.90
N GLU A 41 22.10 19.92 -3.88
CA GLU A 41 22.03 18.75 -3.01
C GLU A 41 20.68 18.64 -2.27
N ASP A 42 20.13 19.76 -1.81
CA ASP A 42 18.85 19.75 -1.10
C ASP A 42 17.70 19.41 -2.06
N ALA A 43 17.75 19.91 -3.29
CA ALA A 43 16.79 19.57 -4.33
C ALA A 43 16.88 18.08 -4.73
N ALA A 44 18.09 17.55 -4.90
CA ALA A 44 18.30 16.13 -5.18
C ALA A 44 17.79 15.23 -4.04
N ARG A 45 18.05 15.64 -2.78
CA ARG A 45 17.61 14.92 -1.57
C ARG A 45 16.09 14.94 -1.41
N LYS A 46 15.44 16.07 -1.73
CA LYS A 46 13.98 16.17 -1.75
C LYS A 46 13.36 15.17 -2.73
N ILE A 47 13.87 15.12 -3.96
CA ILE A 47 13.41 14.17 -4.99
C ILE A 47 13.59 12.72 -4.52
N LEU A 48 14.77 12.39 -3.96
CA LEU A 48 15.04 11.05 -3.41
C LEU A 48 14.00 10.64 -2.35
N ASN A 49 13.68 11.57 -1.43
CA ASN A 49 12.72 11.31 -0.37
C ASN A 49 11.30 11.14 -0.90
N GLU A 50 10.87 11.94 -1.88
CA GLU A 50 9.55 11.83 -2.51
C GLU A 50 9.39 10.51 -3.29
N ASP A 51 10.40 10.13 -4.07
CA ASP A 51 10.43 8.89 -4.83
C ASP A 51 10.39 7.67 -3.90
N ASN A 52 11.26 7.64 -2.87
CA ASN A 52 11.31 6.54 -1.91
C ASN A 52 10.03 6.45 -1.08
N ALA A 53 9.49 7.57 -0.61
CA ALA A 53 8.22 7.58 0.12
C ALA A 53 7.10 6.95 -0.72
N THR A 54 7.02 7.30 -2.01
CA THR A 54 6.03 6.74 -2.92
C THR A 54 6.23 5.24 -3.14
N ASP A 55 7.44 4.82 -3.49
CA ASP A 55 7.70 3.42 -3.81
C ASP A 55 7.53 2.49 -2.60
N ILE A 56 7.96 2.93 -1.40
CA ILE A 56 7.79 2.16 -0.16
C ILE A 56 6.31 2.09 0.21
N TYR A 57 5.57 3.21 0.12
CA TYR A 57 4.14 3.22 0.40
C TYR A 57 3.38 2.24 -0.49
N ASP A 58 3.63 2.28 -1.80
CA ASP A 58 2.94 1.41 -2.75
C ASP A 58 3.21 -0.08 -2.46
N SER A 59 4.44 -0.42 -2.08
CA SER A 59 4.78 -1.79 -1.67
C SER A 59 4.10 -2.20 -0.36
N LEU A 60 4.06 -1.34 0.65
CA LEU A 60 3.37 -1.61 1.92
C LEU A 60 1.85 -1.76 1.71
N LYS A 61 1.28 -0.94 0.82
CA LYS A 61 -0.13 -1.00 0.41
C LYS A 61 -0.46 -2.31 -0.30
N GLU A 62 0.41 -2.78 -1.19
CA GLU A 62 0.25 -4.05 -1.91
C GLU A 62 0.28 -5.25 -0.96
N LEU A 63 1.16 -5.22 0.06
CA LEU A 63 1.33 -6.30 1.03
C LEU A 63 0.15 -6.46 2.02
N LYS A 64 -0.67 -5.42 2.22
CA LYS A 64 -1.79 -5.32 3.18
C LYS A 64 -1.46 -5.79 4.61
N GLY A 65 -2.45 -5.74 5.52
CA GLY A 65 -2.33 -6.29 6.88
C GLY A 65 -1.29 -5.60 7.75
N SER A 66 -0.39 -6.37 8.39
CA SER A 66 0.64 -5.83 9.30
C SER A 66 1.61 -4.85 8.62
N ALA A 67 1.93 -5.06 7.34
CA ALA A 67 2.79 -4.15 6.59
C ALA A 67 2.15 -2.76 6.41
N LEU A 68 0.84 -2.73 6.08
CA LEU A 68 0.08 -1.48 5.98
C LEU A 68 -0.03 -0.78 7.33
N LYS A 69 -0.19 -1.54 8.43
CA LYS A 69 -0.19 -0.98 9.79
C LYS A 69 1.15 -0.33 10.16
N VAL A 70 2.27 -0.88 9.70
CA VAL A 70 3.58 -0.23 9.87
C VAL A 70 3.61 1.12 9.15
N ALA A 71 3.08 1.21 7.91
CA ALA A 71 2.97 2.50 7.21
C ALA A 71 2.11 3.49 8.00
N GLN A 72 0.97 3.02 8.54
CA GLN A 72 0.08 3.83 9.37
C GLN A 72 0.78 4.33 10.64
N MET A 73 1.48 3.46 11.39
CA MET A 73 2.24 3.86 12.58
C MET A 73 3.35 4.86 12.24
N LEU A 74 4.13 4.59 11.19
CA LEU A 74 5.21 5.46 10.74
C LEU A 74 4.70 6.84 10.32
N SER A 75 3.50 6.93 9.74
CA SER A 75 2.86 8.21 9.39
C SER A 75 2.45 9.04 10.61
N MET A 76 2.24 8.41 11.76
CA MET A 76 1.87 9.12 13.00
C MET A 76 3.10 9.73 13.69
N GLU A 77 4.29 9.15 13.45
CA GLU A 77 5.54 9.57 14.09
C GLU A 77 6.26 10.63 13.25
N LYS A 78 5.81 11.89 13.40
CA LYS A 78 6.28 13.04 12.59
C LYS A 78 7.73 13.44 12.86
N ASN A 79 8.31 13.01 13.97
CA ASN A 79 9.65 13.45 14.41
C ASN A 79 10.79 12.57 13.86
N ILE A 80 10.48 11.39 13.31
CA ILE A 80 11.51 10.41 12.90
C ILE A 80 11.69 10.39 11.37
N LEU A 81 10.64 10.67 10.61
CA LEU A 81 10.66 10.55 9.15
C LEU A 81 10.69 11.91 8.45
N PRO A 82 11.36 12.02 7.29
CA PRO A 82 11.24 13.20 6.45
C PRO A 82 9.78 13.45 6.06
N GLN A 83 9.42 14.72 5.90
CA GLN A 83 8.03 15.15 5.65
C GLN A 83 7.36 14.41 4.47
N ALA A 84 8.10 14.13 3.39
CA ALA A 84 7.59 13.39 2.24
C ALA A 84 7.03 11.99 2.60
N TYR A 85 7.64 11.30 3.56
CA TYR A 85 7.16 9.99 4.02
C TYR A 85 5.92 10.12 4.87
N VAL A 86 5.88 11.10 5.78
CA VAL A 86 4.71 11.38 6.63
C VAL A 86 3.50 11.68 5.75
N GLU A 87 3.66 12.57 4.78
CA GLU A 87 2.61 12.95 3.83
C GLU A 87 2.16 11.74 3.00
N LYS A 88 3.08 10.96 2.43
CA LYS A 88 2.70 9.80 1.61
C LYS A 88 2.03 8.71 2.44
N PHE A 89 2.58 8.38 3.60
CA PHE A 89 2.06 7.32 4.43
C PHE A 89 0.74 7.70 5.10
N SER A 90 0.44 9.00 5.27
CA SER A 90 -0.88 9.45 5.73
C SER A 90 -2.02 8.92 4.83
N LEU A 91 -1.76 8.68 3.54
CA LEU A 91 -2.73 8.06 2.62
C LEU A 91 -3.13 6.64 3.05
N SER A 92 -2.31 5.93 3.82
CA SER A 92 -2.67 4.61 4.39
C SER A 92 -3.77 4.71 5.45
N GLN A 93 -3.96 5.88 6.04
CA GLN A 93 -5.04 6.12 7.00
C GLN A 93 -6.38 6.34 6.30
N PHE A 94 -6.37 6.88 5.06
CA PHE A 94 -7.57 7.35 4.39
C PHE A 94 -7.94 6.60 3.09
N SER A 95 -7.06 5.76 2.53
CA SER A 95 -7.21 5.21 1.18
C SER A 95 -6.86 3.73 1.08
N VAL A 96 -7.53 2.89 1.87
CA VAL A 96 -7.47 1.44 1.65
C VAL A 96 -8.34 1.09 0.44
N PRO A 97 -7.77 0.57 -0.67
CA PRO A 97 -8.53 0.25 -1.86
C PRO A 97 -9.49 -0.93 -1.57
N PRO A 98 -10.75 -0.82 -1.98
CA PRO A 98 -11.73 -1.87 -1.73
C PRO A 98 -11.38 -3.15 -2.48
N LEU A 99 -11.81 -4.27 -1.90
CA LEU A 99 -11.72 -5.56 -2.55
C LEU A 99 -12.69 -5.60 -3.73
N SER A 100 -12.34 -6.33 -4.79
CA SER A 100 -13.29 -6.57 -5.87
C SER A 100 -14.49 -7.40 -5.37
N GLY A 101 -15.68 -7.16 -5.92
CA GLY A 101 -16.89 -7.88 -5.52
C GLY A 101 -16.75 -9.40 -5.64
N ALA A 102 -16.01 -9.88 -6.63
CA ALA A 102 -15.72 -11.31 -6.79
C ALA A 102 -14.91 -11.88 -5.60
N LEU A 103 -13.94 -11.13 -5.09
CA LEU A 103 -13.12 -11.54 -3.95
C LEU A 103 -13.91 -11.46 -2.64
N VAL A 104 -14.80 -10.48 -2.49
CA VAL A 104 -15.76 -10.39 -1.38
C VAL A 104 -16.65 -11.63 -1.35
N LYS A 105 -17.33 -11.96 -2.46
CA LYS A 105 -18.20 -13.14 -2.54
C LYS A 105 -17.44 -14.44 -2.32
N LYS A 106 -16.22 -14.57 -2.86
CA LYS A 106 -15.35 -15.73 -2.64
C LYS A 106 -14.99 -15.89 -1.16
N THR A 107 -14.63 -14.80 -0.49
CA THR A 107 -14.29 -14.81 0.93
C THR A 107 -15.50 -15.14 1.77
N PHE A 108 -16.65 -14.53 1.48
CA PHE A 108 -17.92 -14.83 2.15
C PHE A 108 -18.27 -16.32 2.04
N ARG A 109 -18.29 -16.88 0.83
CA ARG A 109 -18.51 -18.33 0.61
C ARG A 109 -17.54 -19.21 1.37
N LYS A 110 -16.27 -18.82 1.48
CA LYS A 110 -15.26 -19.58 2.22
C LYS A 110 -15.62 -19.74 3.70
N TYR A 111 -16.20 -18.72 4.32
CA TYR A 111 -16.54 -18.74 5.75
C TYR A 111 -17.96 -19.23 6.02
N PHE A 112 -18.93 -18.92 5.16
CA PHE A 112 -20.35 -19.19 5.38
C PHE A 112 -20.92 -20.33 4.51
N GLY A 113 -20.15 -20.85 3.55
CA GLY A 113 -20.56 -21.98 2.69
C GLY A 113 -21.62 -21.66 1.63
N LYS A 114 -22.22 -20.45 1.66
CA LYS A 114 -23.26 -19.99 0.73
C LYS A 114 -22.91 -18.63 0.15
N ASN A 115 -23.59 -18.20 -0.91
CA ASN A 115 -23.46 -16.82 -1.38
C ASN A 115 -24.16 -15.85 -0.41
N PRO A 116 -23.73 -14.59 -0.34
CA PRO A 116 -24.44 -13.56 0.43
C PRO A 116 -25.92 -13.46 0.06
N GLU A 117 -26.24 -13.57 -1.23
CA GLU A 117 -27.61 -13.50 -1.76
C GLU A 117 -28.49 -14.68 -1.34
N ASP A 118 -27.90 -15.78 -0.85
CA ASP A 118 -28.65 -16.92 -0.31
C ASP A 118 -28.99 -16.74 1.18
N MET A 119 -28.47 -15.69 1.82
CA MET A 119 -28.57 -15.45 3.27
C MET A 119 -29.15 -14.09 3.63
N PHE A 120 -29.10 -13.13 2.72
CA PHE A 120 -29.58 -11.76 2.91
C PHE A 120 -30.50 -11.36 1.75
N ASP A 121 -31.52 -10.55 2.04
CA ASP A 121 -32.44 -10.03 1.03
C ASP A 121 -31.73 -9.11 0.02
N GLU A 122 -30.76 -8.32 0.51
CA GLU A 122 -29.92 -7.45 -0.32
C GLU A 122 -28.45 -7.52 0.12
N PHE A 123 -27.54 -7.52 -0.86
CA PHE A 123 -26.11 -7.48 -0.61
C PHE A 123 -25.40 -6.63 -1.68
N SER A 124 -24.83 -5.49 -1.28
CA SER A 124 -23.99 -4.68 -2.16
C SER A 124 -22.54 -5.14 -2.10
N THR A 125 -21.92 -5.33 -3.28
CA THR A 125 -20.48 -5.56 -3.39
C THR A 125 -19.65 -4.28 -3.37
N GLU A 126 -20.28 -3.11 -3.41
CA GLU A 126 -19.58 -1.84 -3.30
C GLU A 126 -19.39 -1.46 -1.82
N SER A 127 -18.15 -1.17 -1.45
CA SER A 127 -17.81 -0.77 -0.08
C SER A 127 -18.22 0.67 0.18
N VAL A 128 -18.94 0.91 1.29
CA VAL A 128 -19.25 2.27 1.75
C VAL A 128 -18.10 2.82 2.61
N ASN A 129 -17.52 1.98 3.48
CA ASN A 129 -16.46 2.35 4.42
C ASN A 129 -15.30 1.35 4.36
N ALA A 130 -14.12 1.76 4.84
CA ALA A 130 -12.95 0.89 5.02
C ALA A 130 -12.73 0.59 6.51
N ALA A 131 -12.30 -0.64 6.82
CA ALA A 131 -11.89 -1.09 8.14
C ALA A 131 -10.37 -1.32 8.17
N SER A 132 -9.81 -1.45 9.38
CA SER A 132 -8.35 -1.57 9.61
C SER A 132 -7.64 -2.61 8.72
N ILE A 133 -8.31 -3.71 8.38
CA ILE A 133 -7.75 -4.84 7.61
C ILE A 133 -8.67 -5.30 6.48
N GLY A 134 -9.72 -4.53 6.18
CA GLY A 134 -10.82 -4.92 5.28
C GLY A 134 -11.33 -3.73 4.50
#